data_AF-A0A4U9W0P1-F1
#
_entry.id   AF-A0A4U9W0P1-F1
#
_cell.length_a   1.000
_cell.length_b   1.000
_cell.length_c   1.000
_cell.angle_alpha   90.00
_cell.angle_beta   90.00
_cell.angle_gamma   90.00
#
_symmetry.space_group_name_H-M   'P 1'
#
loop_
_entity.id
_entity.type
_entity.pdbx_description
1 polymer ?
#
loop_
_entity_poly.entity_id
_entity_poly.type
_entity_poly.pdbx_seq_one_letter_code
_entity_poly.pdbx_strand_id
1 'polypeptide(L)'
;MYHVVASDLDGTLLSPEHTLTPYAKETLQLLTQQGVHFVFATGRHHIDVSQIRDNLGISAFMITSNGARVHNTAGELIFSHNLDEDIARDLYNMMHDNQDILTNVYRNDDWFMNRESPEQEEFFQESIFKYELFEPGLLETDGVCKVYFTCDDHEKLLPLEDAINARWGDRVNVSFSFPTCLEVMAGGVSKGHALEEVAKIIGYSLKECIAFGDGHERSGNAVDGGERLHHAGCPAASERQAAGAGSDWLQR
;
A
#
# COMPACT_ATOMS: atom_id res chain seq x y z
N MET A 1 18.20 -13.35 -14.64
CA MET A 1 18.81 -12.09 -14.16
C MET A 1 17.66 -11.15 -13.87
N TYR A 2 17.70 -10.41 -12.77
CA TYR A 2 16.66 -9.44 -12.44
C TYR A 2 16.98 -8.10 -13.09
N HIS A 3 15.99 -7.53 -13.77
CA HIS A 3 16.07 -6.22 -14.43
C HIS A 3 15.27 -5.14 -13.70
N VAL A 4 14.32 -5.56 -12.85
CA VAL A 4 13.48 -4.68 -12.05
C VAL A 4 13.67 -5.04 -10.58
N VAL A 5 13.97 -4.04 -9.76
CA VAL A 5 13.97 -4.14 -8.31
C VAL A 5 12.74 -3.39 -7.79
N ALA A 6 11.84 -4.12 -7.14
CA ALA A 6 10.71 -3.57 -6.43
C ALA A 6 11.00 -3.54 -4.92
N SER A 7 10.68 -2.45 -4.24
CA SER A 7 10.85 -2.38 -2.79
C SER A 7 9.70 -1.62 -2.15
N ASP A 8 9.20 -2.14 -1.03
CA ASP A 8 8.47 -1.31 -0.08
C ASP A 8 9.39 -0.22 0.50
N LEU A 9 8.78 0.82 1.08
CA LEU A 9 9.48 1.93 1.69
C LEU A 9 9.64 1.72 3.19
N ASP A 10 8.54 1.87 3.94
CA ASP A 10 8.54 1.76 5.39
C ASP A 10 8.90 0.34 5.83
N GLY A 11 9.74 0.23 6.86
CA GLY A 11 10.21 -1.05 7.39
C GLY A 11 11.06 -1.90 6.43
N THR A 12 11.28 -1.44 5.20
CA THR A 12 12.02 -2.17 4.16
C THR A 12 13.22 -1.38 3.62
N LEU A 13 12.99 -0.32 2.83
CA LEU A 13 14.07 0.50 2.26
C LEU A 13 14.49 1.64 3.18
N LEU A 14 13.51 2.25 3.84
CA LEU A 14 13.74 3.33 4.79
C LEU A 14 14.24 2.76 6.11
N SER A 15 15.10 3.52 6.78
CA SER A 15 15.53 3.20 8.14
C SER A 15 14.35 3.31 9.13
N PRO A 16 14.49 2.82 10.37
CA PRO A 16 13.49 3.03 11.43
C PRO A 16 13.16 4.51 11.69
N GLU A 17 14.06 5.43 11.34
CA GLU A 17 13.85 6.87 11.39
C GLU A 17 13.14 7.44 10.15
N HIS A 18 12.59 6.59 9.28
CA HIS A 18 11.94 6.94 8.01
C HIS A 18 12.83 7.74 7.04
N THR A 19 14.14 7.48 7.05
CA THR A 19 15.09 8.14 6.16
C THR A 19 15.81 7.16 5.24
N LEU A 20 16.24 7.64 4.08
CA LEU A 20 17.10 6.87 3.18
C LEU A 20 18.56 6.99 3.63
N THR A 21 19.18 5.87 3.98
CA THR A 21 20.59 5.88 4.40
C THR A 21 21.54 6.21 3.24
N PRO A 22 22.73 6.78 3.50
CA PRO A 22 23.73 7.02 2.47
C PRO A 22 24.10 5.75 1.69
N TYR A 23 24.19 4.62 2.38
CA TYR A 23 24.47 3.32 1.78
C TYR A 23 23.38 2.87 0.81
N ALA A 24 22.11 2.99 1.20
CA ALA A 24 20.98 2.68 0.32
C ALA A 24 21.01 3.58 -0.92
N LYS A 25 21.23 4.88 -0.73
CA LYS A 25 21.31 5.84 -1.84
C LYS A 25 22.43 5.51 -2.84
N GLU A 26 23.63 5.20 -2.36
CA GLU A 26 24.75 4.77 -3.21
C GLU A 26 24.41 3.48 -3.96
N THR A 27 23.79 2.50 -3.29
CA THR A 27 23.38 1.23 -3.90
C THR A 27 22.37 1.43 -5.03
N LEU A 28 21.35 2.26 -4.81
CA LEU A 28 20.36 2.62 -5.84
C LEU A 28 21.02 3.25 -7.07
N GLN A 29 21.97 4.16 -6.86
CA GLN A 29 22.70 4.83 -7.93
C GLN A 29 23.56 3.84 -8.74
N LEU A 30 24.31 2.96 -8.07
CA LEU A 30 25.17 1.97 -8.71
C LEU A 30 24.36 0.99 -9.59
N LEU A 31 23.23 0.50 -9.08
CA LEU A 31 22.37 -0.42 -9.82
C LEU A 31 21.66 0.29 -11.00
N THR A 32 21.24 1.54 -10.81
CA THR A 32 20.67 2.35 -11.89
C THR A 32 21.68 2.55 -13.04
N GLN A 33 22.95 2.79 -12.73
CA GLN A 33 24.03 2.89 -13.73
C GLN A 33 24.27 1.59 -14.50
N GLN A 34 23.88 0.45 -13.94
CA GLN A 34 23.93 -0.87 -14.59
C GLN A 34 22.68 -1.19 -15.41
N GLY A 35 21.71 -0.27 -15.49
CA GLY A 35 20.47 -0.45 -16.24
C GLY A 35 19.36 -1.19 -15.48
N VAL A 36 19.48 -1.31 -14.15
CA VAL A 36 18.40 -1.85 -13.31
C VAL A 36 17.32 -0.78 -13.11
N HIS A 37 16.06 -1.17 -13.30
CA HIS A 37 14.91 -0.32 -13.04
C HIS A 37 14.44 -0.46 -11.59
N PHE A 38 14.05 0.65 -10.98
CA PHE A 38 13.49 0.66 -9.63
C PHE A 38 11.99 1.01 -9.64
N VAL A 39 11.25 0.28 -8.81
CA VAL A 39 9.84 0.48 -8.55
C VAL A 39 9.65 0.50 -7.03
N PHE A 40 9.18 1.61 -6.47
CA PHE A 40 8.88 1.69 -5.04
C PHE A 40 7.39 1.52 -4.79
N ALA A 41 7.01 0.70 -3.82
CA ALA A 41 5.61 0.32 -3.60
C ALA A 41 5.17 0.51 -2.15
N THR A 42 4.34 1.52 -1.89
CA THR A 42 3.95 1.93 -0.53
C THR A 42 2.42 2.03 -0.35
N GLY A 43 1.96 1.89 0.89
CA GLY A 43 0.57 2.19 1.28
C GLY A 43 0.27 3.68 1.46
N ARG A 44 1.33 4.50 1.53
CA ARG A 44 1.23 5.96 1.66
C ARG A 44 0.60 6.61 0.43
N HIS A 45 0.06 7.80 0.63
CA HIS A 45 -0.45 8.64 -0.45
C HIS A 45 0.70 9.23 -1.28
N HIS A 46 0.47 9.52 -2.56
CA HIS A 46 1.53 10.01 -3.45
C HIS A 46 2.07 11.39 -3.04
N ILE A 47 1.24 12.25 -2.45
CA ILE A 47 1.67 13.54 -1.87
C ILE A 47 2.59 13.31 -0.67
N ASP A 48 2.24 12.35 0.20
CA ASP A 48 3.00 12.03 1.41
C ASP A 48 4.42 11.53 1.10
N VAL A 49 4.60 10.81 -0.01
CA VAL A 49 5.92 10.31 -0.44
C VAL A 49 6.63 11.19 -1.47
N SER A 50 6.08 12.36 -1.80
CA SER A 50 6.69 13.26 -2.79
C SER A 50 8.11 13.69 -2.40
N GLN A 51 8.34 14.06 -1.13
CA GLN A 51 9.66 14.42 -0.64
C GLN A 51 10.63 13.24 -0.62
N ILE A 52 10.15 12.04 -0.27
CA ILE A 52 10.96 10.82 -0.31
C ILE A 52 11.41 10.56 -1.75
N ARG A 53 10.47 10.61 -2.71
CA ARG A 53 10.74 10.46 -4.14
C ARG A 53 11.84 11.40 -4.62
N ASP A 54 11.71 12.69 -4.28
CA ASP A 54 12.67 13.71 -4.70
C ASP A 54 14.08 13.49 -4.09
N ASN A 55 14.14 12.85 -2.91
CA ASN A 55 15.38 12.55 -2.20
C ASN A 55 16.09 11.24 -2.61
N LEU A 56 15.38 10.32 -3.28
CA LEU A 56 15.93 9.03 -3.75
C LEU A 56 17.15 9.21 -4.67
N GLY A 57 17.17 10.29 -5.46
CA GLY A 57 18.29 10.60 -6.36
C GLY A 57 18.43 9.66 -7.54
N ILE A 58 17.38 8.89 -7.85
CA ILE A 58 17.26 8.03 -9.04
C ILE A 58 15.87 8.17 -9.65
N SER A 59 15.75 7.87 -10.94
CA SER A 59 14.45 7.77 -11.63
C SER A 59 13.79 6.44 -11.30
N ALA A 60 12.64 6.46 -10.65
CA ALA A 60 11.88 5.26 -10.29
C ALA A 60 10.38 5.45 -10.52
N PHE A 61 9.68 4.34 -10.77
CA PHE A 61 8.22 4.32 -10.69
C PHE A 61 7.78 4.29 -9.23
N MET A 62 6.65 4.95 -8.94
CA MET A 62 6.06 5.01 -7.61
C MET A 62 4.67 4.37 -7.63
N ILE A 63 4.55 3.20 -7.02
CA ILE A 63 3.28 2.56 -6.68
C ILE A 63 2.87 3.09 -5.30
N THR A 64 1.71 3.73 -5.21
CA THR A 64 1.20 4.35 -3.97
C THR A 64 -0.20 3.86 -3.66
N SER A 65 -0.69 4.11 -2.44
CA SER A 65 -2.01 3.66 -1.99
C SER A 65 -2.23 2.16 -2.23
N ASN A 66 -1.22 1.34 -1.89
CA ASN A 66 -1.22 -0.12 -2.06
C ASN A 66 -1.49 -0.62 -3.47
N GLY A 67 -1.14 0.14 -4.50
CA GLY A 67 -1.36 -0.25 -5.90
C GLY A 67 -2.47 0.52 -6.60
N ALA A 68 -3.27 1.29 -5.87
CA ALA A 68 -4.37 2.06 -6.46
C ALA A 68 -3.89 3.21 -7.36
N ARG A 69 -2.62 3.59 -7.27
CA ARG A 69 -2.01 4.67 -8.05
C ARG A 69 -0.60 4.28 -8.49
N VAL A 70 -0.26 4.63 -9.72
CA VAL A 70 1.11 4.54 -10.23
C VAL A 70 1.51 5.83 -10.90
N HIS A 71 2.66 6.36 -10.49
CA HIS A 71 3.32 7.49 -11.13
C HIS A 71 4.63 7.03 -11.78
N ASN A 72 4.93 7.59 -12.96
CA ASN A 72 6.20 7.33 -13.64
C ASN A 72 7.36 8.13 -13.04
N THR A 73 8.53 8.00 -13.65
CA THR A 73 9.76 8.68 -13.24
C THR A 73 9.73 10.20 -13.38
N ALA A 74 8.80 10.75 -14.16
CA ALA A 74 8.55 12.18 -14.29
C ALA A 74 7.50 12.69 -13.29
N GLY A 75 6.93 11.79 -12.47
CA GLY A 75 5.85 12.13 -11.54
C GLY A 75 4.47 12.21 -12.19
N GLU A 76 4.32 11.74 -13.42
CA GLU A 76 3.03 11.72 -14.12
C GLU A 76 2.22 10.50 -13.73
N LEU A 77 0.92 10.70 -13.44
CA LEU A 77 -0.01 9.60 -13.15
C LEU A 77 -0.20 8.74 -14.40
N ILE A 78 0.16 7.46 -14.29
CA ILE A 78 0.01 6.48 -15.37
C ILE A 78 -1.35 5.79 -15.31
N PHE A 79 -1.76 5.36 -14.12
CA PHE A 79 -3.08 4.80 -13.91
C PHE A 79 -3.59 5.03 -12.49
N SER A 80 -4.92 5.00 -12.37
CA SER A 80 -5.66 5.02 -11.13
C SER A 80 -6.71 3.93 -11.12
N HIS A 81 -6.66 3.06 -10.11
CA HIS A 81 -7.71 2.08 -9.83
C HIS A 81 -8.44 2.51 -8.57
N ASN A 82 -9.71 2.84 -8.72
CA ASN A 82 -10.53 3.38 -7.64
C ASN A 82 -11.53 2.34 -7.16
N LEU A 83 -11.96 2.48 -5.91
CA LEU A 83 -13.14 1.80 -5.41
C LEU A 83 -14.35 2.13 -6.28
N ASP A 84 -15.21 1.13 -6.49
CA ASP A 84 -16.50 1.36 -7.12
C ASP A 84 -17.32 2.35 -6.27
N GLU A 85 -18.02 3.27 -6.93
CA GLU A 85 -18.70 4.38 -6.24
C GLU A 85 -19.80 3.95 -5.28
N ASP A 86 -20.45 2.80 -5.50
CA ASP A 86 -21.42 2.24 -4.57
C ASP A 86 -20.73 1.73 -3.29
N ILE A 87 -19.56 1.08 -3.45
CA ILE A 87 -18.76 0.58 -2.32
C ILE A 87 -18.18 1.74 -1.51
N ALA A 88 -17.58 2.73 -2.17
CA ALA A 88 -17.03 3.91 -1.49
C ALA A 88 -18.10 4.60 -0.63
N ARG A 89 -19.30 4.81 -1.20
CA ARG A 89 -20.45 5.39 -0.49
C ARG A 89 -20.81 4.60 0.77
N ASP A 90 -20.85 3.28 0.67
CA ASP A 90 -21.19 2.42 1.80
C ASP A 90 -20.10 2.45 2.87
N LEU A 91 -18.82 2.42 2.47
CA LEU A 91 -17.66 2.48 3.38
C LEU A 91 -17.62 3.79 4.17
N TYR A 92 -17.97 4.92 3.54
CA TYR A 92 -18.07 6.23 4.22
C TYR A 92 -19.06 6.20 5.40
N ASN A 93 -20.14 5.43 5.25
CA ASN A 93 -21.22 5.35 6.24
C ASN A 93 -20.97 4.28 7.31
N MET A 94 -20.24 3.21 6.98
CA MET A 94 -20.24 1.97 7.77
C MET A 94 -19.82 2.15 9.23
N MET A 95 -18.82 2.99 9.48
CA MET A 95 -18.29 3.27 10.83
C MET A 95 -18.32 4.77 11.16
N HIS A 96 -19.10 5.56 10.43
CA HIS A 96 -19.12 7.02 10.60
C HIS A 96 -19.40 7.44 12.05
N ASP A 97 -20.42 6.85 12.67
CA ASP A 97 -20.88 7.21 14.02
C ASP A 97 -20.17 6.39 15.13
N ASN A 98 -19.31 5.43 14.76
CA ASN A 98 -18.60 4.59 15.71
C ASN A 98 -17.55 5.42 16.46
N GLN A 99 -17.59 5.43 17.80
CA GLN A 99 -16.72 6.29 18.62
C GLN A 99 -15.27 5.78 18.73
N ASP A 100 -15.02 4.52 18.45
CA ASP A 100 -13.70 3.88 18.56
C ASP A 100 -12.96 3.81 17.23
N ILE A 101 -13.69 3.81 16.11
CA ILE A 101 -13.15 3.63 14.77
C ILE A 101 -13.24 4.97 14.01
N LEU A 102 -12.10 5.43 13.50
CA LEU A 102 -12.03 6.56 12.58
C LEU A 102 -12.09 6.04 11.15
N THR A 103 -12.84 6.72 10.29
CA THR A 103 -12.91 6.45 8.86
C THR A 103 -12.12 7.50 8.11
N ASN A 104 -11.14 7.05 7.34
CA ASN A 104 -10.26 7.89 6.55
C ASN A 104 -10.44 7.56 5.07
N VAL A 105 -10.39 8.58 4.21
CA VAL A 105 -10.59 8.43 2.78
C VAL A 105 -9.46 9.13 2.06
N TYR A 106 -8.81 8.44 1.13
CA TYR A 106 -7.97 9.10 0.13
C TYR A 106 -8.73 9.17 -1.17
N ARG A 107 -9.01 10.40 -1.61
CA ARG A 107 -9.71 10.68 -2.86
C ARG A 107 -8.87 11.65 -3.69
N ASN A 108 -8.45 11.20 -4.88
CA ASN A 108 -7.53 11.95 -5.74
C ASN A 108 -6.28 12.42 -5.00
N ASP A 109 -6.19 13.72 -4.74
CA ASP A 109 -5.07 14.40 -4.12
C ASP A 109 -5.38 14.79 -2.66
N ASP A 110 -6.55 14.40 -2.15
CA ASP A 110 -7.11 14.85 -0.89
C ASP A 110 -7.23 13.69 0.12
N TRP A 111 -7.08 14.03 1.40
CA TRP A 111 -7.34 13.15 2.51
C TRP A 111 -8.54 13.67 3.31
N PHE A 112 -9.49 12.78 3.60
CA PHE A 112 -10.64 13.09 4.43
C PHE A 112 -10.71 12.20 5.66
N MET A 113 -11.28 12.75 6.74
CA MET A 113 -11.60 12.03 7.98
C MET A 113 -13.04 12.31 8.42
N ASN A 114 -13.69 11.33 9.05
CA ASN A 114 -15.06 11.51 9.53
C ASN A 114 -15.17 12.39 10.78
N ARG A 115 -14.07 12.55 11.56
CA ARG A 115 -14.02 13.44 12.72
C ARG A 115 -12.59 13.85 13.06
N GLU A 116 -12.46 14.88 13.87
CA GLU A 116 -11.17 15.32 14.41
C GLU A 116 -10.52 14.22 15.25
N SER A 117 -9.20 14.12 15.15
CA SER A 117 -8.37 13.33 16.04
C SER A 117 -7.14 14.15 16.42
N PRO A 118 -7.03 14.61 17.69
CA PRO A 118 -5.88 15.40 18.13
C PRO A 118 -4.54 14.69 17.93
N GLU A 119 -4.52 13.36 18.04
CA GLU A 119 -3.33 12.54 17.81
C GLU A 119 -2.91 12.56 16.33
N GLN A 120 -3.87 12.44 15.41
CA GLN A 120 -3.59 12.54 13.97
C GLN A 120 -3.14 13.95 13.59
N GLU A 121 -3.78 14.97 14.18
CA GLU A 121 -3.34 16.36 14.00
C GLU A 121 -1.89 16.52 14.43
N GLU A 122 -1.52 16.03 15.62
CA GLU A 122 -0.14 16.08 16.16
C GLU A 122 0.86 15.34 15.26
N PHE A 123 0.52 14.13 14.82
CA PHE A 123 1.39 13.31 13.98
C PHE A 123 1.65 13.94 12.60
N PHE A 124 0.65 14.61 12.02
CA PHE A 124 0.73 15.22 10.69
C PHE A 124 0.96 16.74 10.73
N GLN A 125 1.28 17.36 11.87
CA GLN A 125 1.45 18.83 11.98
C GLN A 125 2.42 19.40 10.94
N GLU A 126 3.53 18.71 10.71
CA GLU A 126 4.58 19.12 9.77
C GLU A 126 4.36 18.58 8.35
N SER A 127 3.34 17.73 8.15
CA SER A 127 3.02 17.20 6.84
C SER A 127 2.34 18.25 5.96
N ILE A 128 2.72 18.24 4.68
CA ILE A 128 2.02 19.00 3.64
C ILE A 128 0.66 18.37 3.30
N PHE A 129 0.44 17.12 3.69
CA PHE A 129 -0.75 16.34 3.40
C PHE A 129 -1.66 16.32 4.62
N LYS A 130 -2.63 17.22 4.64
CA LYS A 130 -3.57 17.42 5.76
C LYS A 130 -4.93 16.86 5.41
N TYR A 131 -5.66 16.42 6.43
CA TYR A 131 -7.03 15.95 6.25
C TYR A 131 -8.03 17.10 6.25
N GLU A 132 -9.14 16.88 5.56
CA GLU A 132 -10.38 17.64 5.71
C GLU A 132 -11.46 16.77 6.34
N LEU A 133 -12.40 17.38 7.06
CA LEU A 133 -13.54 16.63 7.59
C LEU A 133 -14.58 16.38 6.50
N PHE A 134 -15.19 15.21 6.51
CA PHE A 134 -16.30 14.90 5.61
C PHE A 134 -17.55 14.44 6.35
N GLU A 135 -18.70 14.72 5.73
CA GLU A 135 -20.00 14.16 6.13
C GLU A 135 -20.48 13.18 5.03
N PRO A 136 -21.04 12.01 5.40
CA PRO A 136 -21.56 11.07 4.42
C PRO A 136 -22.64 11.70 3.55
N GLY A 137 -22.52 11.50 2.24
CA GLY A 137 -23.43 12.08 1.25
C GLY A 137 -23.07 13.48 0.77
N LEU A 138 -22.09 14.15 1.41
CA LEU A 138 -21.50 15.39 0.89
C LEU A 138 -20.18 15.15 0.15
N LEU A 139 -19.39 14.16 0.57
CA LEU A 139 -18.17 13.77 -0.13
C LEU A 139 -18.51 12.96 -1.40
N GLU A 140 -17.92 13.33 -2.53
CA GLU A 140 -18.11 12.57 -3.76
C GLU A 140 -17.42 11.19 -3.70
N THR A 141 -17.92 10.27 -4.53
CA THR A 141 -17.52 8.86 -4.51
C THR A 141 -16.58 8.46 -5.64
N ASP A 142 -16.31 9.37 -6.58
CA ASP A 142 -15.33 9.17 -7.64
C ASP A 142 -13.90 9.37 -7.12
N GLY A 143 -12.90 8.79 -7.78
CA GLY A 143 -11.49 9.05 -7.48
C GLY A 143 -10.97 8.47 -6.16
N VAL A 144 -11.76 7.64 -5.47
CA VAL A 144 -11.39 7.05 -4.17
C VAL A 144 -10.37 5.94 -4.34
N CYS A 145 -9.11 6.20 -3.98
CA CYS A 145 -8.04 5.21 -4.12
C CYS A 145 -8.07 4.18 -2.99
N LYS A 146 -8.42 4.60 -1.77
CA LYS A 146 -8.64 3.72 -0.63
C LYS A 146 -9.52 4.37 0.44
N VAL A 147 -10.21 3.52 1.20
CA VAL A 147 -10.80 3.88 2.50
C VAL A 147 -10.08 3.06 3.56
N TYR A 148 -9.73 3.65 4.69
CA TYR A 148 -9.11 2.92 5.78
C TYR A 148 -9.66 3.31 7.14
N PHE A 149 -9.70 2.32 8.02
CA PHE A 149 -10.26 2.40 9.35
C PHE A 149 -9.16 2.28 10.38
N THR A 150 -9.05 3.26 11.27
CA THR A 150 -8.06 3.24 12.36
C THR A 150 -8.73 3.08 13.70
N CYS A 151 -8.17 2.22 14.55
CA CYS A 151 -8.64 1.96 15.90
C CYS A 151 -7.49 1.43 16.77
N ASP A 152 -7.38 1.90 18.01
CA ASP A 152 -6.35 1.43 18.95
C ASP A 152 -6.52 -0.04 19.35
N ASP A 153 -7.76 -0.56 19.23
CA ASP A 153 -8.10 -1.93 19.56
C ASP A 153 -8.28 -2.77 18.28
N HIS A 154 -7.26 -3.57 17.97
CA HIS A 154 -7.24 -4.47 16.81
C HIS A 154 -8.49 -5.37 16.74
N GLU A 155 -8.97 -5.85 17.88
CA GLU A 155 -10.11 -6.78 17.94
C GLU A 155 -11.41 -6.14 17.46
N LYS A 156 -11.51 -4.80 17.48
CA LYS A 156 -12.67 -4.08 16.92
C LYS A 156 -12.65 -4.00 15.40
N LEU A 157 -11.48 -4.15 14.77
CA LEU A 157 -11.33 -4.13 13.31
C LEU A 157 -11.56 -5.51 12.69
N LEU A 158 -11.42 -6.61 13.42
CA LEU A 158 -11.64 -7.97 12.90
C LEU A 158 -13.07 -8.22 12.40
N PRO A 159 -14.15 -7.89 13.15
CA PRO A 159 -15.51 -8.06 12.66
C PRO A 159 -15.82 -7.16 11.46
N LEU A 160 -15.13 -6.02 11.35
CA LEU A 160 -15.27 -5.10 10.22
C LEU A 160 -14.62 -5.69 8.95
N GLU A 161 -13.40 -6.23 9.07
CA GLU A 161 -12.74 -7.00 8.00
C GLU A 161 -13.65 -8.11 7.47
N ASP A 162 -14.20 -8.94 8.37
CA ASP A 162 -15.13 -10.02 8.00
C ASP A 162 -16.40 -9.50 7.30
N ALA A 163 -16.99 -8.42 7.81
CA ALA A 163 -18.21 -7.83 7.24
C ALA A 163 -17.99 -7.25 5.83
N ILE A 164 -16.85 -6.58 5.61
CA ILE A 164 -16.48 -6.00 4.31
C ILE A 164 -16.23 -7.12 3.29
N ASN A 165 -15.43 -8.13 3.67
CA ASN A 165 -15.15 -9.28 2.81
C ASN A 165 -16.42 -10.06 2.46
N ALA A 166 -17.29 -10.33 3.45
CA ALA A 166 -18.55 -11.04 3.21
C ALA A 166 -19.53 -10.26 2.32
N ARG A 167 -19.51 -8.92 2.37
CA ARG A 167 -20.43 -8.07 1.61
C ARG A 167 -20.02 -7.92 0.14
N TRP A 168 -18.72 -7.78 -0.14
CA TRP A 168 -18.25 -7.41 -1.47
C TRP A 168 -17.35 -8.43 -2.16
N GLY A 169 -16.77 -9.38 -1.43
CA GLY A 169 -15.90 -10.42 -1.98
C GLY A 169 -14.84 -9.84 -2.92
N ASP A 170 -14.75 -10.40 -4.12
CA ASP A 170 -13.75 -10.03 -5.14
C ASP A 170 -13.82 -8.57 -5.63
N ARG A 171 -14.85 -7.79 -5.25
CA ARG A 171 -14.93 -6.37 -5.59
C ARG A 171 -14.04 -5.48 -4.70
N VAL A 172 -13.48 -6.01 -3.63
CA VAL A 172 -12.58 -5.28 -2.72
C VAL A 172 -11.32 -6.08 -2.43
N ASN A 173 -10.24 -5.39 -2.13
CA ASN A 173 -9.08 -5.94 -1.45
C ASN A 173 -9.00 -5.32 -0.05
N VAL A 174 -9.05 -6.17 0.98
CA VAL A 174 -9.05 -5.75 2.39
C VAL A 174 -7.77 -6.23 3.04
N SER A 175 -7.02 -5.32 3.66
CA SER A 175 -5.70 -5.62 4.20
C SER A 175 -5.37 -4.78 5.42
N PHE A 176 -4.69 -5.36 6.42
CA PHE A 176 -4.10 -4.59 7.51
C PHE A 176 -2.70 -4.10 7.11
N SER A 177 -2.43 -2.81 7.27
CA SER A 177 -1.06 -2.27 7.20
C SER A 177 -0.37 -2.28 8.57
N PHE A 178 -1.13 -2.01 9.63
CA PHE A 178 -0.76 -2.19 11.03
C PHE A 178 -1.93 -2.85 11.76
N PRO A 179 -1.74 -3.47 12.95
CA PRO A 179 -2.87 -4.01 13.72
C PRO A 179 -3.99 -2.99 13.97
N THR A 180 -3.64 -1.71 14.04
CA THR A 180 -4.55 -0.59 14.29
C THR A 180 -5.08 0.09 13.02
N CYS A 181 -4.80 -0.45 11.82
CA CYS A 181 -5.18 0.16 10.54
C CYS A 181 -5.65 -0.89 9.52
N LEU A 182 -6.96 -0.91 9.23
CA LEU A 182 -7.60 -1.76 8.23
C LEU A 182 -7.87 -0.97 6.96
N GLU A 183 -7.31 -1.37 5.83
CA GLU A 183 -7.40 -0.68 4.56
C GLU A 183 -8.26 -1.44 3.55
N VAL A 184 -9.02 -0.70 2.73
CA VAL A 184 -9.89 -1.22 1.69
C VAL A 184 -9.57 -0.52 0.37
N MET A 185 -9.16 -1.32 -0.61
CA MET A 185 -8.94 -0.93 -2.00
C MET A 185 -9.93 -1.66 -2.91
N ALA A 186 -9.98 -1.30 -4.19
CA ALA A 186 -10.77 -2.04 -5.16
C ALA A 186 -10.26 -3.48 -5.37
N GLY A 187 -11.15 -4.36 -5.80
CA GLY A 187 -10.81 -5.73 -6.19
C GLY A 187 -9.73 -5.76 -7.26
N GLY A 188 -8.76 -6.66 -7.11
CA GLY A 188 -7.61 -6.76 -8.01
C GLY A 188 -6.56 -5.65 -7.85
N VAL A 189 -6.71 -4.75 -6.87
CA VAL A 189 -5.71 -3.71 -6.57
C VAL A 189 -4.81 -4.18 -5.44
N SER A 190 -3.52 -4.33 -5.73
CA SER A 190 -2.48 -4.60 -4.75
C SER A 190 -1.12 -4.09 -5.24
N LYS A 191 -0.11 -4.07 -4.35
CA LYS A 191 1.27 -3.75 -4.73
C LYS A 191 1.80 -4.72 -5.79
N GLY A 192 1.47 -6.01 -5.70
CA GLY A 192 1.88 -7.04 -6.66
C GLY A 192 1.24 -6.86 -8.04
N HIS A 193 -0.07 -6.64 -8.10
CA HIS A 193 -0.77 -6.38 -9.37
C HIS A 193 -0.25 -5.10 -10.04
N ALA A 194 -0.06 -4.03 -9.27
CA ALA A 194 0.53 -2.78 -9.79
C ALA A 194 1.98 -2.98 -10.27
N LEU A 195 2.78 -3.79 -9.56
CA LEU A 195 4.13 -4.14 -10.01
C LEU A 195 4.11 -4.91 -11.33
N GLU A 196 3.16 -5.82 -11.52
CA GLU A 196 3.01 -6.54 -12.78
C GLU A 196 2.72 -5.59 -13.95
N GLU A 197 1.81 -4.63 -13.75
CA GLU A 197 1.49 -3.63 -14.77
C GLU A 197 2.68 -2.71 -15.07
N VAL A 198 3.39 -2.25 -14.03
CA VAL A 198 4.61 -1.45 -14.18
C VAL A 198 5.69 -2.24 -14.91
N ALA A 199 5.91 -3.51 -14.58
CA ALA A 199 6.89 -4.34 -15.26
C ALA A 199 6.58 -4.45 -16.76
N LYS A 200 5.30 -4.66 -17.13
CA LYS A 200 4.85 -4.69 -18.52
C LYS A 200 5.12 -3.36 -19.25
N ILE A 201 4.86 -2.22 -18.60
CA ILE A 201 5.15 -0.88 -19.14
C ILE A 201 6.64 -0.70 -19.44
N ILE A 202 7.50 -1.22 -18.56
CA ILE A 202 8.97 -1.13 -18.70
C ILE A 202 9.50 -2.16 -19.73
N GLY A 203 8.67 -3.11 -20.18
CA GLY A 203 9.03 -4.13 -21.17
C GLY A 203 9.54 -5.44 -20.56
N TYR A 204 9.21 -5.71 -19.30
CA TYR A 204 9.57 -6.93 -18.57
C TYR A 204 8.33 -7.67 -18.07
N SER A 205 8.53 -8.84 -17.47
CA SER A 205 7.52 -9.58 -16.70
C SER A 205 7.95 -9.70 -15.24
N LEU A 206 7.06 -10.22 -14.38
CA LEU A 206 7.39 -10.49 -12.99
C LEU A 206 8.60 -11.43 -12.83
N LYS A 207 8.91 -12.29 -13.81
CA LYS A 207 10.09 -13.18 -13.76
C LYS A 207 11.42 -12.43 -13.74
N GLU A 208 11.43 -11.20 -14.25
CA GLU A 208 12.58 -10.31 -14.24
C GLU A 208 12.55 -9.33 -13.05
N CYS A 209 11.57 -9.45 -12.15
CA CYS A 209 11.44 -8.67 -10.93
C CYS A 209 12.01 -9.42 -9.71
N ILE A 210 12.78 -8.70 -8.89
CA ILE A 210 13.03 -9.07 -7.49
C ILE A 210 12.32 -8.05 -6.60
N ALA A 211 11.68 -8.51 -5.54
CA ALA A 211 10.84 -7.67 -4.72
C ALA A 211 11.18 -7.83 -3.23
N PHE A 212 11.11 -6.72 -2.49
CA PHE A 212 11.41 -6.63 -1.06
C PHE A 212 10.23 -5.99 -0.32
N GLY A 213 9.85 -6.56 0.82
CA GLY A 213 8.80 -6.02 1.69
C GLY A 213 8.81 -6.71 3.05
N ASP A 214 8.34 -6.02 4.08
CA ASP A 214 8.30 -6.44 5.48
C ASP A 214 6.90 -6.85 5.95
N GLY A 215 5.94 -6.94 5.01
CA GLY A 215 4.52 -7.18 5.26
C GLY A 215 4.23 -8.16 6.42
N HIS A 216 3.30 -7.73 7.29
CA HIS A 216 3.08 -8.30 8.62
C HIS A 216 2.76 -9.81 8.59
N GLU A 217 3.48 -10.59 9.41
CA GLU A 217 3.14 -11.99 9.71
C GLU A 217 1.95 -12.06 10.69
N ARG A 218 0.78 -12.51 10.23
CA ARG A 218 -0.24 -13.04 11.15
C ARG A 218 0.06 -14.49 11.48
N SER A 219 0.32 -14.78 12.75
CA SER A 219 0.22 -16.13 13.30
C SER A 219 -1.26 -16.48 13.53
N GLY A 220 -1.85 -17.30 12.66
CA GLY A 220 -3.14 -17.96 12.89
C GLY A 220 -4.23 -17.67 11.85
N ASN A 221 -4.55 -18.69 11.05
CA ASN A 221 -5.81 -18.99 10.33
C ASN A 221 -6.62 -17.90 9.59
N ALA A 222 -6.13 -16.68 9.39
CA ALA A 222 -6.78 -15.68 8.52
C ALA A 222 -6.23 -15.77 7.08
N VAL A 223 -7.12 -15.65 6.09
CA VAL A 223 -6.80 -15.65 4.67
C VAL A 223 -6.14 -14.31 4.31
N ASP A 224 -5.04 -14.37 3.57
CA ASP A 224 -4.11 -13.28 3.27
C ASP A 224 -4.74 -12.15 2.41
N GLY A 225 -4.58 -10.90 2.85
CA GLY A 225 -4.84 -9.67 2.07
C GLY A 225 -3.64 -8.72 2.03
N GLY A 226 -2.55 -9.04 2.73
CA GLY A 226 -1.33 -8.24 2.78
C GLY A 226 -0.27 -8.88 1.89
N GLU A 227 -0.29 -8.62 0.59
CA GLU A 227 0.68 -9.21 -0.33
C GLU A 227 2.11 -8.86 0.09
N ARG A 228 2.84 -9.86 0.61
CA ARG A 228 4.29 -9.80 0.67
C ARG A 228 4.85 -9.89 -0.73
N LEU A 229 5.65 -8.90 -1.08
CA LEU A 229 6.50 -8.91 -2.26
C LEU A 229 7.60 -9.99 -2.08
N HIS A 230 7.24 -11.26 -2.30
CA HIS A 230 8.18 -12.37 -2.31
C HIS A 230 8.67 -12.68 -3.73
N HIS A 231 9.89 -13.24 -3.77
CA HIS A 231 10.66 -13.62 -4.96
C HIS A 231 9.79 -14.12 -6.14
N ALA A 232 9.65 -13.31 -7.20
CA ALA A 232 8.81 -13.57 -8.36
C ALA A 232 9.43 -14.59 -9.35
N GLY A 233 9.83 -15.75 -8.84
CA GLY A 233 10.43 -16.84 -9.63
C GLY A 233 10.06 -18.25 -9.16
N CYS A 234 9.21 -18.39 -8.14
CA CYS A 234 8.75 -19.70 -7.67
C CYS A 234 7.32 -19.98 -8.20
N PRO A 235 7.04 -21.11 -8.88
CA PRO A 235 5.72 -21.42 -9.46
C PRO A 235 4.60 -21.70 -8.44
N ALA A 236 4.75 -21.30 -7.18
CA ALA A 236 3.86 -21.66 -6.08
C ALA A 236 2.96 -20.52 -5.58
N ALA A 237 2.94 -19.36 -6.24
CA ALA A 237 2.00 -18.27 -5.93
C ALA A 237 0.59 -18.49 -6.53
N SER A 238 0.17 -19.75 -6.66
CA SER A 238 -1.20 -20.14 -6.93
C SER A 238 -1.54 -21.29 -5.97
N GLU A 239 -2.38 -21.00 -4.99
CA GLU A 239 -3.13 -21.96 -4.16
C GLU A 239 -2.33 -23.16 -3.60
N ARG A 240 -1.95 -23.09 -2.31
CA ARG A 240 -2.27 -24.11 -1.29
C ARG A 240 -1.61 -23.83 0.05
N GLN A 241 -2.43 -23.88 1.09
CA GLN A 241 -2.02 -24.15 2.47
C GLN A 241 -1.04 -25.35 2.52
N ALA A 242 0.12 -25.15 3.14
CA ALA A 242 0.89 -26.25 3.70
C ALA A 242 1.62 -25.75 4.95
N ALA A 243 1.19 -26.31 6.09
CA ALA A 243 1.77 -26.11 7.40
C ALA A 243 3.25 -26.52 7.45
N GLY A 244 4.05 -25.73 8.15
CA GLY A 244 5.27 -26.12 8.86
C GLY A 244 6.43 -26.72 8.05
N ALA A 245 7.47 -25.93 7.79
CA ALA A 245 8.86 -26.39 7.84
C ALA A 245 9.86 -25.22 7.75
N GLY A 246 10.71 -25.10 8.77
CA GLY A 246 12.16 -24.95 8.62
C GLY A 246 12.71 -23.67 7.96
N SER A 247 13.16 -22.76 8.80
CA SER A 247 14.23 -21.80 8.52
C SER A 247 15.51 -22.54 8.10
N ASP A 248 15.90 -22.48 6.83
CA ASP A 248 17.26 -22.87 6.41
C ASP A 248 17.62 -22.39 5.00
N TRP A 249 17.88 -21.08 4.80
CA TRP A 249 18.50 -20.57 3.57
C TRP A 249 19.39 -19.36 3.83
N LEU A 250 20.54 -19.59 4.47
CA LEU A 250 21.70 -18.69 4.43
C LEU A 250 22.96 -19.54 4.36
N GLN A 251 23.34 -19.97 3.13
CA GLN A 251 24.71 -20.28 2.74
C GLN A 251 24.77 -20.68 1.25
N ARG A 252 25.07 -19.71 0.39
CA ARG A 252 26.14 -19.72 -0.63
C ARG A 252 25.92 -18.64 -1.68
#